data_AF-A0A925X7K2-F1
#
_entry.id   AF-A0A925X7K2-F1
#
_cell.length_a   1.000
_cell.length_b   1.000
_cell.length_c   1.000
_cell.angle_alpha   90.00
_cell.angle_beta   90.00
_cell.angle_gamma   90.00
#
_symmetry.space_group_name_H-M   'P 1'
#
loop_
_entity.id
_entity.type
_entity.pdbx_description
1 polymer ?
#
loop_
_entity_poly.entity_id
_entity_poly.type
_entity_poly.pdbx_seq_one_letter_code
_entity_poly.pdbx_strand_id
1 'polypeptide(L)'
;MPKLAFKNCRLIHAENYKKLDSIHLKQMGISATLGFGEDYTIPEHFLEQCGDGDIKDGEVELWDVIEAKSPEKVLYECWVYLADTANVFFVGTVKDTNAAMCQWSFDDHTEDGSIRELCSDLQEAFDEKKFV
;
A
#
# COMPACT_ATOMS: atom_id res chain seq x y z
N MET A 1 3.03 -6.90 21.72
CA MET A 1 4.02 -7.12 20.65
C MET A 1 3.21 -7.28 19.38
N PRO A 2 3.42 -6.43 18.37
CA PRO A 2 2.69 -6.53 17.11
C PRO A 2 2.89 -7.90 16.48
N LYS A 3 1.85 -8.39 15.80
CA LYS A 3 2.00 -9.58 14.94
C LYS A 3 2.69 -9.24 13.63
N LEU A 4 2.54 -7.99 13.17
CA LEU A 4 3.08 -7.49 11.90
C LEU A 4 4.07 -6.36 12.13
N ALA A 5 4.93 -6.08 11.15
CA ALA A 5 5.77 -4.90 11.14
C ALA A 5 5.94 -4.35 9.72
N PHE A 6 6.04 -3.03 9.59
CA PHE A 6 6.37 -2.36 8.34
C PHE A 6 7.89 -2.25 8.20
N LYS A 7 8.44 -2.73 7.08
CA LYS A 7 9.89 -2.73 6.78
C LYS A 7 10.14 -2.38 5.30
N ASN A 8 11.42 -2.15 4.98
CA ASN A 8 11.93 -1.97 3.62
C ASN A 8 11.13 -0.96 2.77
N CYS A 9 10.95 0.26 3.29
CA CYS A 9 10.33 1.33 2.52
C CYS A 9 11.07 1.59 1.21
N ARG A 10 10.32 1.63 0.12
CA ARG A 10 10.79 2.07 -1.19
C ARG A 10 9.95 3.28 -1.60
N LEU A 11 10.60 4.41 -1.84
CA LEU A 11 9.96 5.58 -2.45
C LEU A 11 9.89 5.38 -3.95
N ILE A 12 8.68 5.42 -4.50
CA ILE A 12 8.40 5.23 -5.92
C ILE A 12 7.93 6.56 -6.52
N HIS A 13 8.54 6.94 -7.63
CA HIS A 13 8.31 8.21 -8.31
C HIS A 13 8.54 8.04 -9.83
N ALA A 14 8.27 9.09 -10.61
CA ALA A 14 8.33 9.07 -12.07
C ALA A 14 9.65 8.51 -12.66
N GLU A 15 10.78 8.67 -11.98
CA GLU A 15 12.09 8.26 -12.49
C GLU A 15 12.41 6.78 -12.26
N ASN A 16 11.70 6.11 -11.34
CA ASN A 16 12.04 4.76 -10.91
C ASN A 16 10.92 3.72 -11.08
N TYR A 17 9.65 4.13 -11.20
CA TYR A 17 8.53 3.17 -11.22
C TYR A 17 8.64 2.14 -12.35
N LYS A 18 9.17 2.53 -13.52
CA LYS A 18 9.38 1.61 -14.66
C LYS A 18 10.41 0.50 -14.41
N LYS A 19 11.19 0.59 -13.33
CA LYS A 19 12.15 -0.45 -12.92
C LYS A 19 11.51 -1.51 -12.02
N LEU A 20 10.29 -1.28 -11.55
CA LEU A 20 9.53 -2.24 -10.77
C LEU A 20 9.19 -3.46 -11.62
N ASP A 21 8.94 -4.58 -10.93
CA ASP A 21 8.47 -5.77 -11.62
C ASP A 21 7.02 -5.62 -12.11
N SER A 22 6.60 -6.56 -12.94
CA SER A 22 5.26 -6.52 -13.56
C SER A 22 4.11 -6.62 -12.56
N ILE A 23 4.33 -7.17 -11.36
CA ILE A 23 3.29 -7.28 -10.33
C ILE A 23 3.12 -5.94 -9.64
N HIS A 24 4.21 -5.29 -9.23
CA HIS A 24 4.14 -3.96 -8.63
C HIS A 24 3.54 -2.93 -9.57
N LEU A 25 3.88 -2.96 -10.86
CA LEU A 25 3.24 -2.09 -11.86
C LEU A 25 1.72 -2.33 -11.94
N LYS A 26 1.27 -3.58 -11.85
CA LYS A 26 -0.17 -3.87 -11.83
C LYS A 26 -0.84 -3.41 -10.54
N GLN A 27 -0.18 -3.60 -9.39
CA GLN A 27 -0.67 -3.10 -8.11
C GLN A 27 -0.82 -1.57 -8.15
N MET A 28 0.14 -0.82 -8.70
CA MET A 28 0.02 0.63 -8.87
C MET A 28 -1.22 1.01 -9.69
N GLY A 29 -1.48 0.32 -10.80
CA GLY A 29 -2.70 0.55 -11.60
C GLY A 29 -3.97 0.25 -10.82
N ILE A 30 -3.98 -0.82 -10.01
CA ILE A 30 -5.12 -1.14 -9.13
C ILE A 30 -5.28 -0.10 -8.03
N SER A 31 -4.20 0.35 -7.39
CA SER A 31 -4.23 1.42 -6.39
C SER A 31 -4.73 2.74 -6.97
N ALA A 32 -4.39 3.06 -8.23
CA ALA A 32 -4.99 4.19 -8.92
C ALA A 32 -6.51 4.07 -9.01
N THR A 33 -7.00 2.88 -9.36
CA THR A 33 -8.43 2.62 -9.52
C THR A 33 -9.16 2.70 -8.19
N LEU A 34 -8.60 2.07 -7.15
CA LEU A 34 -9.19 2.04 -5.81
C LEU A 34 -9.16 3.42 -5.13
N GLY A 35 -8.08 4.20 -5.31
CA GLY A 35 -7.92 5.49 -4.67
C GLY A 35 -8.60 6.66 -5.39
N PHE A 36 -8.68 6.61 -6.73
CA PHE A 36 -9.09 7.76 -7.55
C PHE A 36 -10.27 7.49 -8.48
N GLY A 37 -10.67 6.23 -8.69
CA GLY A 37 -11.83 5.84 -9.48
C GLY A 37 -11.52 5.07 -10.77
N GLU A 38 -12.56 4.54 -11.41
CA GLU A 38 -12.48 3.57 -12.52
C GLU A 38 -11.76 4.08 -13.78
N ASP A 39 -11.66 5.40 -13.96
CA ASP A 39 -10.94 6.01 -15.08
C ASP A 39 -9.41 5.91 -14.90
N TYR A 40 -8.93 5.65 -13.68
CA TYR A 40 -7.50 5.64 -13.34
C TYR A 40 -6.98 4.20 -13.21
N THR A 41 -6.41 3.63 -14.27
CA THR A 41 -6.10 2.19 -14.33
C THR A 41 -4.63 1.82 -14.56
N ILE A 42 -3.73 2.79 -14.68
CA ILE A 42 -2.30 2.57 -14.99
C ILE A 42 -1.38 3.23 -13.96
N PRO A 43 -0.11 2.80 -13.82
CA PRO A 43 0.85 3.39 -12.87
C PRO A 43 1.02 4.91 -13.01
N GLU A 44 1.01 5.40 -14.24
CA GLU A 44 1.15 6.83 -14.53
C GLU A 44 0.01 7.63 -13.92
N HIS A 45 -1.23 7.13 -13.98
CA HIS A 45 -2.37 7.76 -13.34
C HIS A 45 -2.20 7.79 -11.82
N PHE A 46 -1.65 6.73 -11.22
CA PHE A 46 -1.42 6.69 -9.78
C PHE A 46 -0.50 7.82 -9.32
N LEU A 47 0.65 7.94 -9.99
CA LEU A 47 1.65 8.96 -9.68
C LEU A 47 1.16 10.37 -10.03
N GLU A 48 0.51 10.56 -11.17
CA GLU A 48 -0.07 11.84 -11.56
C GLU A 48 -1.07 12.37 -10.52
N GLN A 49 -1.98 11.52 -10.04
CA GLN A 49 -2.95 11.91 -9.01
C GLN A 49 -2.29 12.18 -7.65
N CYS A 50 -1.21 11.46 -7.32
CA CYS A 50 -0.42 11.76 -6.12
C CYS A 50 0.44 13.02 -6.26
N GLY A 51 0.66 13.52 -7.47
CA GLY A 51 1.43 14.72 -7.79
C GLY A 51 0.59 15.91 -8.24
N ASP A 52 -0.68 15.99 -7.83
CA ASP A 52 -1.60 17.09 -8.17
C ASP A 52 -1.72 17.36 -9.69
N GLY A 53 -1.69 16.28 -10.49
CA GLY A 53 -1.80 16.35 -11.95
C GLY A 53 -0.46 16.39 -12.70
N ASP A 54 0.69 16.39 -12.02
CA ASP A 54 2.00 16.14 -12.65
C ASP A 54 2.64 14.88 -12.09
N ILE A 55 2.86 13.90 -12.97
CA ILE A 55 3.54 12.64 -12.61
C ILE A 55 4.91 12.86 -11.95
N LYS A 56 5.62 13.94 -12.30
CA LYS A 56 6.97 14.24 -11.75
C LYS A 56 6.95 14.60 -10.28
N ASP A 57 5.83 15.15 -9.81
CA ASP A 57 5.62 15.54 -8.42
C ASP A 57 4.99 14.38 -7.62
N GLY A 58 4.57 13.32 -8.29
CA GLY A 58 4.01 12.11 -7.70
C GLY A 58 5.03 11.27 -6.95
N GLU A 59 4.77 11.03 -5.68
CA GLU A 59 5.54 10.12 -4.82
C GLU A 59 4.58 9.21 -4.03
N VAL A 60 4.93 7.92 -3.96
CA VAL A 60 4.24 6.92 -3.14
C VAL A 60 5.25 6.03 -2.42
N GLU A 61 4.89 5.54 -1.23
CA GLU A 61 5.73 4.60 -0.49
C GLU A 61 5.25 3.16 -0.71
N LEU A 62 6.17 2.24 -1.00
CA LEU A 62 5.90 0.80 -1.00
C LEU A 62 6.62 0.15 0.18
N TRP A 63 5.84 -0.40 1.12
CA TRP A 63 6.31 -1.09 2.32
C TRP A 63 6.12 -2.59 2.23
N ASP A 64 7.11 -3.34 2.73
CA ASP A 64 6.92 -4.74 3.06
C ASP A 64 6.24 -4.83 4.43
N VAL A 65 5.13 -5.55 4.51
CA VAL A 65 4.51 -5.93 5.78
C VAL A 65 4.90 -7.37 6.09
N ILE A 66 5.70 -7.52 7.13
CA ILE A 66 6.31 -8.80 7.53
C ILE A 66 5.65 -9.37 8.79
N GLU A 67 5.82 -10.67 9.01
CA GLU A 67 5.56 -11.29 10.30
C GLU A 67 6.64 -10.84 11.32
N ALA A 68 6.25 -10.20 12.42
CA ALA A 68 7.20 -9.61 13.37
C ALA A 68 8.16 -10.64 14.00
N LYS A 69 7.74 -11.90 14.11
CA LYS A 69 8.54 -13.02 14.63
C LYS A 69 9.39 -13.73 13.57
N SER A 70 9.16 -13.43 12.29
CA SER A 70 9.84 -14.05 11.14
C SER A 70 10.18 -12.96 10.10
N PRO A 71 11.16 -12.07 10.38
CA PRO A 71 11.37 -10.86 9.57
C PRO A 71 11.75 -11.09 8.10
N GLU A 72 12.17 -12.29 7.75
CA GLU A 72 12.43 -12.74 6.39
C GLU A 72 11.16 -13.04 5.58
N LYS A 73 10.01 -13.16 6.26
CA LYS A 73 8.73 -13.53 5.66
C LYS A 73 7.86 -12.30 5.45
N VAL A 74 7.93 -11.76 4.23
CA VAL A 74 6.97 -10.76 3.75
C VAL A 74 5.63 -11.43 3.53
N LEU A 75 4.56 -10.84 4.05
CA LEU A 75 3.19 -11.32 3.90
C LEU A 75 2.39 -10.44 2.95
N TYR A 76 2.58 -9.12 3.07
CA TYR A 76 1.83 -8.13 2.31
C TYR A 76 2.74 -7.04 1.77
N GLU A 77 2.25 -6.37 0.73
CA GLU A 77 2.82 -5.16 0.14
C GLU A 77 1.82 -4.02 0.34
N CYS A 78 2.26 -2.97 1.02
CA CYS A 78 1.40 -1.84 1.36
C CYS A 78 1.86 -0.59 0.61
N TRP A 79 1.00 -0.07 -0.27
CA TRP A 79 1.21 1.16 -1.00
C TRP A 79 0.59 2.32 -0.23
N VAL A 80 1.42 3.20 0.33
CA VAL A 80 1.00 4.40 1.06
C VAL A 80 1.14 5.62 0.15
N TYR A 81 0.10 6.44 0.09
CA TYR A 81 0.00 7.62 -0.78
C TYR A 81 -0.85 8.71 -0.13
N LEU A 82 -0.79 9.93 -0.67
CA LEU A 82 -1.51 11.12 -0.16
C LEU A 82 -1.35 11.33 1.37
N ALA A 83 -0.14 11.16 1.88
CA ALA A 83 0.24 11.25 3.30
C ALA A 83 -0.45 10.26 4.28
N ASP A 84 -1.67 9.80 4.01
CA ASP A 84 -2.47 9.03 4.98
C ASP A 84 -3.44 8.01 4.37
N THR A 85 -3.27 7.69 3.09
CA THR A 85 -4.06 6.68 2.38
C THR A 85 -3.21 5.46 2.03
N ALA A 86 -3.77 4.25 2.05
CA ALA A 86 -3.04 3.07 1.58
C ALA A 86 -3.92 1.94 1.03
N ASN A 87 -3.34 1.10 0.17
CA ASN A 87 -3.91 -0.18 -0.25
C ASN A 87 -2.94 -1.33 0.07
N VAL A 88 -3.47 -2.49 0.46
CA VAL A 88 -2.68 -3.64 0.91
C VAL A 88 -2.93 -4.86 0.05
N PHE A 89 -1.87 -5.42 -0.51
CA PHE A 89 -1.92 -6.60 -1.38
C PHE A 89 -1.21 -7.78 -0.74
N PHE A 90 -1.60 -9.00 -1.10
CA PHE A 90 -0.78 -10.18 -0.80
C PHE A 90 0.52 -10.12 -1.61
N VAL A 91 1.66 -10.32 -0.92
CA VAL A 91 3.00 -10.19 -1.51
C VAL A 91 3.16 -10.93 -2.83
N GLY A 92 3.73 -10.27 -3.84
CA GLY A 92 4.03 -10.89 -5.13
C GLY A 92 2.77 -11.26 -5.93
N THR A 93 1.62 -10.69 -5.58
CA THR A 93 0.36 -10.89 -6.30
C THR A 93 -0.36 -9.58 -6.55
N VAL A 94 -1.37 -9.60 -7.42
CA VAL A 94 -2.30 -8.46 -7.61
C VAL A 94 -3.56 -8.58 -6.74
N LYS A 95 -3.61 -9.55 -5.82
CA LYS A 95 -4.79 -9.77 -4.99
C LYS A 95 -4.80 -8.75 -3.86
N ASP A 96 -5.78 -7.86 -3.91
CA ASP A 96 -6.11 -6.97 -2.81
C ASP A 96 -6.58 -7.77 -1.59
N THR A 97 -6.16 -7.36 -0.42
CA THR A 97 -6.63 -7.91 0.86
C THR A 97 -8.00 -7.35 1.24
N ASN A 98 -8.42 -6.22 0.66
CA ASN A 98 -9.52 -5.33 1.06
C ASN A 98 -9.26 -4.57 2.38
N ALA A 99 -8.04 -4.64 2.93
CA ALA A 99 -7.61 -3.71 3.96
C ALA A 99 -7.08 -2.45 3.28
N ALA A 100 -7.64 -1.29 3.64
CA ALA A 100 -7.17 -0.01 3.14
C ALA A 100 -7.01 0.98 4.31
N MET A 101 -6.15 1.98 4.13
CA MET A 101 -5.98 3.04 5.10
C MET A 101 -6.58 4.34 4.56
N CYS A 102 -7.29 5.08 5.40
CA CYS A 102 -7.73 6.44 5.13
C CYS A 102 -7.60 7.26 6.43
N GLN A 103 -7.06 8.48 6.35
CA GLN A 103 -6.85 9.35 7.51
C GLN A 103 -6.11 8.64 8.66
N TRP A 104 -5.07 7.86 8.31
CA TRP A 104 -4.23 7.10 9.26
C TRP A 104 -4.92 5.95 10.00
N SER A 105 -6.09 5.50 9.54
CA SER A 105 -6.83 4.35 10.09
C SER A 105 -6.98 3.25 9.05
N PHE A 106 -6.59 2.02 9.38
CA PHE A 106 -6.88 0.84 8.57
C PHE A 106 -8.30 0.32 8.79
N ASP A 107 -9.05 0.17 7.72
CA ASP A 107 -10.45 -0.27 7.71
C ASP A 107 -10.66 -1.51 6.83
N ASP A 108 -11.69 -2.27 7.19
CA ASP A 108 -12.14 -3.47 6.49
C ASP A 108 -13.16 -3.10 5.42
N HIS A 109 -12.80 -3.26 4.14
CA HIS A 109 -13.68 -2.99 3.00
C HIS A 109 -14.46 -4.22 2.50
N THR A 110 -14.43 -5.34 3.23
CA THR A 110 -15.29 -6.50 2.95
C THR A 110 -16.70 -6.26 3.51
N GLU A 111 -17.72 -6.77 2.81
CA GLU A 111 -19.11 -6.68 3.29
C GLU A 111 -19.36 -7.52 4.55
N ASP A 112 -18.59 -8.59 4.75
CA ASP A 112 -18.76 -9.56 5.83
C ASP A 112 -17.88 -9.31 7.06
N GLY A 113 -16.95 -8.36 6.98
CA GLY A 113 -16.04 -8.04 8.08
C GLY A 113 -14.98 -9.11 8.33
N SER A 114 -14.65 -9.91 7.32
CA SER A 114 -13.78 -11.10 7.46
C SER A 114 -12.31 -10.76 7.74
N ILE A 115 -11.89 -9.50 7.59
CA ILE A 115 -10.49 -9.08 7.74
C ILE A 115 -10.29 -8.03 8.84
N ARG A 116 -11.27 -7.81 9.73
CA ARG A 116 -11.15 -6.88 10.86
C ARG A 116 -9.90 -7.12 11.72
N GLU A 117 -9.54 -8.39 11.95
CA GLU A 117 -8.32 -8.72 12.71
C GLU A 117 -7.06 -8.27 11.96
N LEU A 118 -7.01 -8.45 10.63
CA LEU A 118 -5.90 -7.95 9.82
C LEU A 118 -5.80 -6.42 9.89
N CYS A 119 -6.92 -5.69 9.80
CA CYS A 119 -6.92 -4.23 9.89
C CYS A 119 -6.40 -3.76 11.26
N SER A 120 -6.83 -4.41 12.34
CA SER A 120 -6.31 -4.14 13.69
C SER A 120 -4.80 -4.40 13.80
N ASP A 121 -4.33 -5.54 13.28
CA ASP A 121 -2.91 -5.90 13.32
C ASP A 121 -2.05 -4.94 12.46
N LEU A 122 -2.57 -4.48 11.31
CA LEU A 122 -1.94 -3.47 10.45
C LEU A 122 -1.89 -2.11 11.15
N GLN A 123 -2.97 -1.69 11.81
CA GLN A 123 -3.02 -0.45 12.56
C GLN A 123 -1.98 -0.42 13.68
N GLU A 124 -1.93 -1.46 14.52
CA GLU A 124 -0.92 -1.56 15.58
C GLU A 124 0.51 -1.48 15.02
N ALA A 125 0.80 -2.21 13.93
CA ALA A 125 2.10 -2.21 13.29
C ALA A 125 2.47 -0.85 12.67
N PHE A 126 1.49 -0.14 12.12
CA PHE A 126 1.68 1.16 11.49
C PHE A 126 1.84 2.29 12.52
N ASP A 127 1.16 2.21 13.66
CA ASP A 127 1.37 3.15 14.75
C ASP A 127 2.76 3.00 15.38
N GLU A 128 3.27 1.77 15.52
CA GLU A 128 4.64 1.53 15.98
C GLU A 128 5.71 1.97 14.96
N LYS A 129 5.42 1.88 13.66
CA LYS A 129 6.30 2.37 12.58
C LYS A 129 6.69 3.85 12.77
N LYS A 130 5.78 4.68 13.28
CA LYS A 130 6.00 6.13 13.46
C LYS A 130 7.05 6.48 14.53
N PHE A 131 7.50 5.51 15.33
CA PHE A 131 8.43 5.73 16.45
C PHE A 131 9.82 5.11 16.23
N VAL A 132 10.14 4.67 15.01
CA VAL A 132 11.46 4.15 14.61
C VAL A 132 12.11 5.09 13.61
#